data_AF-A0A6J4MUW8-F1
#
_entry.id   AF-A0A6J4MUW8-F1
#
_cell.length_a   1.000
_cell.length_b   1.000
_cell.length_c   1.000
_cell.angle_alpha   90.00
_cell.angle_beta   90.00
_cell.angle_gamma   90.00
#
_symmetry.space_group_name_H-M   'P 1'
#
loop_
_entity.id
_entity.type
_entity.pdbx_description
1 polymer ?
#
loop_
_entity_poly.entity_id
_entity_poly.type
_entity_poly.pdbx_seq_one_letter_code
_entity_poly.pdbx_strand_id
1 'polypeptide(L)'
;MAMTSSPRYVLATQVKAGRDDDFETFMRDVVVPAAVQARPDLAGMWQLMRPAADQPEGCTRAWLMFFEGPSDLDDWNLEPLFEEAYGVDASREHLQYFEDMVEGEQTVYALDGPSEL
;
A
#
# COMPACT_ATOMS: atom_id res chain seq x y z
N MET A 1 17.66 15.26 -11.50
CA MET A 1 17.13 14.23 -12.42
C MET A 1 16.72 13.06 -11.55
N ALA A 2 15.42 12.88 -11.30
CA ALA A 2 14.96 11.64 -10.69
C ALA A 2 15.11 10.55 -11.74
N MET A 3 15.99 9.58 -11.50
CA MET A 3 15.89 8.32 -12.22
C MET A 3 14.54 7.73 -11.82
N THR A 4 13.59 7.68 -12.75
CA THR A 4 12.36 6.90 -12.56
C THR A 4 12.79 5.46 -12.34
N SER A 5 12.80 5.03 -11.09
CA SER A 5 13.00 3.62 -10.74
C SER A 5 11.82 2.83 -11.30
N SER A 6 12.11 1.70 -11.94
CA SER A 6 11.04 0.77 -12.29
C SER A 6 10.41 0.23 -10.99
N PRO A 7 9.08 0.04 -10.95
CA PRO A 7 8.44 -0.60 -9.81
C PRO A 7 8.94 -2.04 -9.67
N ARG A 8 9.33 -2.43 -8.46
CA ARG A 8 9.79 -3.79 -8.13
C ARG A 8 8.65 -4.67 -7.67
N TYR A 9 7.67 -4.09 -6.99
CA TYR A 9 6.50 -4.80 -6.49
C TYR A 9 5.22 -4.03 -6.81
N VAL A 10 4.16 -4.79 -7.07
CA VAL A 10 2.79 -4.28 -7.11
C VAL A 10 1.98 -5.04 -6.07
N LEU A 11 1.33 -4.32 -5.17
CA LEU A 11 0.40 -4.87 -4.19
C LEU A 11 -1.02 -4.53 -4.62
N ALA A 12 -1.83 -5.55 -4.86
CA ALA A 12 -3.25 -5.41 -5.14
C ALA A 12 -4.06 -5.60 -3.86
N THR A 13 -4.74 -4.54 -3.44
CA THR A 13 -5.58 -4.51 -2.24
C THR A 13 -7.03 -4.35 -2.66
N GLN A 14 -7.86 -5.35 -2.37
CA GLN A 14 -9.30 -5.24 -2.58
C GLN A 14 -9.89 -4.43 -1.43
N VAL A 15 -10.64 -3.38 -1.75
CA VAL A 15 -11.29 -2.51 -0.77
C VAL A 15 -12.79 -2.76 -0.84
N LYS A 16 -13.43 -2.90 0.32
CA LYS A 16 -14.87 -3.13 0.43
C LYS A 16 -15.64 -2.02 -0.28
N ALA A 17 -16.75 -2.39 -0.91
CA ALA A 17 -17.62 -1.44 -1.61
C ALA A 17 -18.02 -0.27 -0.70
N GLY A 18 -17.85 0.96 -1.20
CA GLY A 18 -18.17 2.19 -0.46
C GLY A 18 -17.08 2.67 0.49
N ARG A 19 -15.93 2.01 0.57
CA ARG A 19 -14.78 2.41 1.41
C ARG A 19 -13.60 2.99 0.62
N ASP A 20 -13.74 3.20 -0.69
CA ASP A 20 -12.65 3.73 -1.54
C ASP A 20 -12.11 5.09 -1.05
N ASP A 21 -12.98 6.03 -0.71
CA ASP A 21 -12.56 7.37 -0.25
C ASP A 21 -11.95 7.34 1.16
N ASP A 22 -12.45 6.45 2.03
CA ASP A 22 -11.88 6.20 3.35
C ASP A 22 -10.48 5.61 3.23
N PHE A 23 -10.30 4.64 2.32
CA PHE A 23 -9.01 4.02 2.05
C PHE A 23 -8.01 5.03 1.49
N GLU A 24 -8.41 5.84 0.51
CA GLU A 24 -7.56 6.90 -0.04
C GLU A 24 -7.12 7.91 1.04
N THR A 25 -8.07 8.30 1.90
CA THR A 25 -7.83 9.21 3.01
C THR A 25 -6.90 8.58 4.05
N PHE A 26 -7.11 7.31 4.40
CA PHE A 26 -6.26 6.58 5.34
C PHE A 26 -4.82 6.43 4.82
N MET A 27 -4.66 6.10 3.54
CA MET A 27 -3.34 6.04 2.92
C MET A 27 -2.62 7.39 3.04
N ARG A 28 -3.30 8.48 2.69
CA ARG A 28 -2.73 9.83 2.71
C ARG A 28 -2.43 10.35 4.11
N ASP A 29 -3.34 10.13 5.05
CA ASP A 29 -3.34 10.82 6.35
C ASP A 29 -2.74 9.96 7.49
N VAL A 30 -2.61 8.63 7.28
CA VAL A 30 -2.04 7.70 8.27
C VAL A 30 -0.84 6.94 7.71
N VAL A 31 -0.99 6.22 6.59
CA VAL A 31 0.10 5.35 6.10
C VAL A 31 1.31 6.15 5.65
N VAL A 32 1.10 7.20 4.86
CA VAL A 32 2.20 8.02 4.33
C VAL A 32 2.96 8.75 5.43
N PRO A 33 2.30 9.44 6.39
CA PRO A 33 3.01 10.03 7.51
C PRO A 33 3.78 9.00 8.34
N ALA A 34 3.21 7.81 8.59
CA ALA A 34 3.91 6.75 9.32
C ALA A 34 5.17 6.28 8.58
N ALA A 35 5.07 6.02 7.28
CA ALA A 35 6.20 5.64 6.44
C ALA A 35 7.29 6.72 6.44
N VAL A 36 6.94 8.00 6.29
CA VAL A 36 7.91 9.10 6.30
C VAL A 36 8.59 9.25 7.66
N GLN A 37 7.88 9.01 8.76
CA GLN A 37 8.40 9.13 10.11
C GLN A 37 9.32 7.96 10.50
N ALA A 38 8.87 6.72 10.33
CA ALA A 38 9.61 5.52 10.69
C ALA A 38 10.73 5.22 9.68
N ARG A 39 10.46 5.46 8.40
CA ARG A 39 11.32 5.05 7.27
C ARG A 39 11.43 6.16 6.22
N PRO A 40 12.10 7.28 6.54
CA PRO A 40 12.24 8.42 5.62
C PRO A 40 12.96 8.05 4.31
N ASP A 41 13.71 6.95 4.30
CA ASP A 41 14.34 6.36 3.12
C ASP A 41 13.33 5.86 2.08
N LEU A 42 12.12 5.49 2.50
CA LEU A 42 11.03 5.01 1.64
C LEU A 42 10.19 6.14 1.04
N ALA A 43 10.40 7.38 1.49
CA ALA A 43 9.62 8.52 1.07
C ALA A 43 9.75 8.74 -0.45
N GLY A 44 8.61 8.70 -1.16
CA GLY A 44 8.57 8.85 -2.61
C GLY A 44 8.96 7.61 -3.41
N MET A 45 9.21 6.47 -2.76
CA MET A 45 9.47 5.18 -3.41
C MET A 45 8.19 4.34 -3.60
N TRP A 46 7.05 5.00 -3.76
CA TRP A 46 5.78 4.32 -3.94
C TRP A 46 4.78 5.17 -4.72
N GLN A 47 3.80 4.51 -5.33
CA GLN A 47 2.67 5.15 -6.01
C GLN A 47 1.37 4.42 -5.69
N LEU A 48 0.27 5.16 -5.63
CA LEU A 48 -1.07 4.63 -5.41
C LEU A 48 -1.92 4.83 -6.66
N MET A 49 -2.51 3.75 -7.16
CA MET A 49 -3.46 3.78 -8.25
C MET A 49 -4.84 3.36 -7.77
N ARG A 50 -5.79 4.28 -7.91
CA ARG A 50 -7.20 4.07 -7.64
C ARG A 50 -7.83 3.21 -8.74
N PRO A 51 -8.67 2.20 -8.41
CA PRO A 51 -9.41 1.46 -9.42
C PRO A 51 -10.35 2.38 -10.19
N ALA A 52 -10.51 2.12 -11.49
CA ALA A 52 -11.44 2.87 -12.34
C ALA A 52 -12.87 2.81 -11.79
N ALA A 53 -13.60 3.93 -11.86
CA ALA A 53 -14.98 4.01 -11.37
C ALA A 53 -15.91 3.10 -12.18
N ASP A 54 -15.68 2.99 -13.49
CA ASP A 54 -16.52 2.35 -14.50
C ASP A 54 -16.11 0.91 -14.84
N GLN A 55 -15.57 0.15 -13.87
CA GLN A 55 -15.23 -1.25 -14.10
C GLN A 55 -16.47 -2.11 -14.45
N PRO A 56 -16.34 -3.07 -15.40
CA PRO A 56 -17.41 -4.01 -15.70
C PRO A 56 -17.85 -4.82 -14.49
N GLU A 57 -19.12 -5.23 -14.48
CA GLU A 57 -19.66 -6.13 -13.47
C GLU A 57 -18.90 -7.47 -13.47
N GLY A 58 -18.58 -7.98 -12.30
CA GLY A 58 -17.79 -9.20 -12.13
C GLY A 58 -16.26 -9.02 -12.17
N CYS A 59 -15.76 -7.80 -12.40
CA CYS A 59 -14.34 -7.49 -12.22
C CYS A 59 -14.00 -7.19 -10.75
N THR A 60 -12.90 -7.78 -10.26
CA THR A 60 -12.35 -7.47 -8.94
C THR A 60 -11.79 -6.06 -8.93
N ARG A 61 -12.37 -5.19 -8.09
CA ARG A 61 -11.90 -3.82 -7.87
C ARG A 61 -10.77 -3.85 -6.84
N ALA A 62 -9.55 -3.55 -7.29
CA ALA A 62 -8.38 -3.48 -6.42
C ALA A 62 -7.66 -2.15 -6.58
N TRP A 63 -7.26 -1.58 -5.44
CA TRP A 63 -6.24 -0.54 -5.38
C TRP A 63 -4.88 -1.17 -5.65
N LEU A 64 -4.07 -0.51 -6.48
CA LEU A 64 -2.72 -0.97 -6.78
C LEU A 64 -1.72 -0.03 -6.13
N MET A 65 -0.84 -0.59 -5.32
CA MET A 65 0.30 0.12 -4.74
C MET A 65 1.57 -0.36 -5.43
N PHE A 66 2.30 0.56 -6.03
CA PHE A 66 3.58 0.28 -6.67
C PHE A 66 4.68 0.67 -5.70
N PHE A 67 5.65 -0.21 -5.52
CA PHE A 67 6.83 0.06 -4.71
C PHE A 67 8.06 0.07 -5.61
N GLU A 68 8.83 1.14 -5.51
CA GLU A 68 10.00 1.40 -6.33
C GLU A 68 11.29 1.37 -5.50
N GLY A 69 12.43 1.49 -6.17
CA GLY A 69 13.72 1.62 -5.51
C GLY A 69 14.15 0.35 -4.78
N PRO A 70 15.20 0.40 -3.93
CA PRO A 70 15.77 -0.78 -3.30
C PRO A 70 14.94 -1.34 -2.13
N SER A 71 13.75 -0.78 -1.85
CA SER A 71 12.92 -1.23 -0.73
C SER A 71 12.37 -2.64 -0.94
N ASP A 72 12.31 -3.40 0.16
CA ASP A 72 11.70 -4.72 0.22
C ASP A 72 10.28 -4.62 0.80
N LEU A 73 9.44 -5.64 0.59
CA LEU A 73 8.05 -5.62 1.08
C LEU A 73 7.95 -5.52 2.61
N ASP A 74 8.92 -6.08 3.32
CA ASP A 74 8.98 -6.02 4.78
C ASP A 74 9.17 -4.57 5.30
N ASP A 75 9.80 -3.71 4.50
CA ASP A 75 9.96 -2.28 4.81
C ASP A 75 8.60 -1.54 4.82
N TRP A 76 7.60 -2.11 4.14
CA TRP A 76 6.25 -1.56 3.97
C TRP A 76 5.20 -2.26 4.84
N ASN A 77 5.62 -3.13 5.76
CA ASN A 77 4.69 -3.77 6.68
C ASN A 77 4.06 -2.71 7.61
N LEU A 78 2.73 -2.62 7.61
CA LEU A 78 1.99 -1.59 8.32
C LEU A 78 2.14 -1.68 9.84
N GLU A 79 2.23 -2.89 10.40
CA GLU A 79 2.32 -3.08 11.86
C GLU A 79 3.59 -2.43 12.45
N PRO A 80 4.82 -2.77 12.02
CA PRO A 80 6.02 -2.13 12.55
C PRO A 80 6.08 -0.63 12.21
N LEU A 81 5.58 -0.21 11.03
CA LEU A 81 5.51 1.20 10.67
C LEU A 81 4.62 2.00 11.62
N PHE A 82 3.43 1.48 11.93
CA PHE A 82 2.50 2.16 12.83
C PHE A 82 2.96 2.10 14.28
N GLU A 83 3.55 0.99 14.73
CA GLU A 83 4.11 0.90 16.08
C GLU A 83 5.22 1.92 16.30
N GLU A 84 6.12 2.09 15.31
CA GLU A 84 7.19 3.07 15.38
C GLU A 84 6.67 4.51 15.29
N ALA A 85 5.70 4.79 14.42
CA ALA A 85 5.20 6.14 14.21
C ALA A 85 4.26 6.63 15.32
N TYR A 86 3.37 5.76 15.80
CA TYR A 86 2.23 6.13 16.65
C TYR A 86 2.21 5.43 18.00
N GLY A 87 3.08 4.43 18.21
CA GLY A 87 3.07 3.57 19.38
C GLY A 87 2.08 2.41 19.26
N VAL A 88 2.23 1.42 20.14
CA VAL A 88 1.54 0.12 20.08
C VAL A 88 0.01 0.24 20.14
N ASP A 89 -0.53 1.10 21.00
CA ASP A 89 -1.98 1.22 21.18
C ASP A 89 -2.65 1.82 19.93
N ALA A 90 -2.10 2.93 19.41
CA ALA A 90 -2.60 3.56 18.19
C ALA A 90 -2.36 2.70 16.94
N SER A 91 -1.26 1.93 16.91
CA SER A 91 -0.98 0.96 15.83
C SER A 91 -2.12 -0.04 15.68
N ARG A 92 -2.58 -0.64 16.78
CA ARG A 92 -3.71 -1.58 16.77
C ARG A 92 -4.99 -0.96 16.23
N GLU A 93 -5.29 0.28 16.61
CA GLU A 93 -6.48 0.98 16.12
C GLU A 93 -6.39 1.23 14.60
N HIS A 94 -5.23 1.64 14.10
CA HIS A 94 -5.00 1.85 12.67
C HIS A 94 -5.02 0.56 11.86
N LEU A 95 -4.44 -0.53 12.38
CA LEU A 95 -4.49 -1.86 11.75
C LEU A 95 -5.93 -2.38 11.69
N GLN A 96 -6.70 -2.28 12.78
CA GLN A 96 -8.10 -2.68 12.80
C GLN A 96 -8.91 -1.88 11.77
N TYR A 97 -8.68 -0.56 11.69
CA TYR A 97 -9.37 0.27 10.71
C TYR A 97 -9.01 -0.10 9.27
N PHE A 98 -7.75 -0.46 9.01
CA PHE A 98 -7.32 -0.98 7.72
C PHE A 98 -8.02 -2.31 7.37
N GLU A 99 -8.03 -3.28 8.30
CA GLU A 99 -8.73 -4.57 8.15
C GLU A 99 -10.24 -4.40 7.91
N ASP A 100 -10.84 -3.40 8.54
CA ASP A 100 -12.25 -3.06 8.35
C ASP A 100 -12.55 -2.52 6.94
N MET A 101 -11.54 -1.98 6.22
CA MET A 101 -11.68 -1.47 4.86
C MET A 101 -11.38 -2.49 3.77
N VAL A 102 -10.49 -3.46 4.01
CA VAL A 102 -10.01 -4.39 2.98
C VAL A 102 -10.80 -5.70 2.93
N GLU A 103 -10.90 -6.29 1.74
CA GLU A 103 -11.56 -7.58 1.52
C GLU A 103 -10.54 -8.67 1.20
N GLY A 104 -10.47 -9.70 2.02
CA GLY A 104 -9.56 -10.83 1.83
C GLY A 104 -8.08 -10.46 1.99
N GLU A 105 -7.22 -11.29 1.41
CA GLU A 105 -5.77 -11.12 1.46
C GLU A 105 -5.28 -10.20 0.34
N GLN A 106 -4.23 -9.42 0.62
CA GLN A 106 -3.55 -8.65 -0.41
C GLN A 106 -2.76 -9.57 -1.33
N THR A 107 -2.80 -9.30 -2.64
CA THR A 107 -2.02 -10.06 -3.62
C THR A 107 -0.76 -9.29 -3.99
N VAL A 108 0.40 -9.92 -3.82
CA VAL A 108 1.71 -9.36 -4.17
C VAL A 108 2.16 -9.86 -5.53
N TYR A 109 2.59 -8.96 -6.40
CA TYR A 109 3.26 -9.26 -7.67
C TYR A 109 4.69 -8.72 -7.62
N ALA A 110 5.69 -9.60 -7.69
CA ALA A 110 7.07 -9.20 -7.92
C ALA A 110 7.29 -8.96 -9.42
N LEU A 111 7.78 -7.78 -9.78
CA LEU A 111 8.10 -7.39 -11.15
C LEU A 111 9.58 -7.67 -11.49
N ASP A 112 10.43 -7.72 -10.47
CA ASP A 112 11.83 -8.12 -10.58
C ASP A 112 11.99 -9.63 -10.28
N GLY A 113 11.59 -10.47 -11.24
CA GLY A 113 12.02 -11.87 -11.31
C GLY A 113 12.89 -12.07 -12.56
N PRO A 114 13.84 -13.04 -12.58
CA PRO A 114 14.49 -13.39 -13.83
C PRO A 114 13.40 -13.72 -14.86
N SER A 115 13.47 -13.08 -16.03
CA SER A 115 12.72 -13.52 -17.19
C SER A 115 13.30 -14.87 -17.63
N GLU A 116 12.86 -15.96 -17.01
CA GLU A 116 13.07 -17.28 -17.58
C GLU A 116 12.05 -17.45 -18.71
N LEU A 117 12.50 -17.17 -19.94
CA LEU A 117 11.95 -17.72 -21.17
C LEU A 117 12.57 -19.10 -21.43
#